data_AF-A0A124I1Q9-F1
#
_entry.id   AF-A0A124I1Q9-F1
#
_cell.length_a   1.000
_cell.length_b   1.000
_cell.length_c   1.000
_cell.angle_alpha   90.00
_cell.angle_beta   90.00
_cell.angle_gamma   90.00
#
_symmetry.space_group_name_H-M   'P 1'
#
loop_
_entity.id
_entity.type
_entity.pdbx_description
1 polymer ?
#
loop_
_entity_poly.entity_id
_entity_poly.type
_entity_poly.pdbx_seq_one_letter_code
_entity_poly.pdbx_strand_id
1 'polypeptide(L)'
;MSPLPATIPALVRTRVRAAVRRPARLTPEETAGRALTLRLGSLLLQYPDAELTSARTELTTVTAALPATPAAEHLARFTDWFAAQDPEALERHYVEMFDLRRKSSLYLTYYLHGDTRRRGMALLTLNQRYRAAGWDTGGGELPDHLPVVLEFAALAGPGGGEAPLRRHRRGLELIHRALTDADSPYRHVLAALLTLLPPPTEADRAAVALLVAEGPPNEDVGLDAYGTYPAYGNGEFAPPDTFVPPLTAPISAPHSHEEDQR
;
A
#
# COMPACT_ATOMS: atom_id res chain seq x y z
N MET A 1 5.90 56.93 26.76
CA MET A 1 5.25 55.63 26.48
C MET A 1 4.38 55.81 25.25
N SER A 2 4.91 55.55 24.05
CA SER A 2 4.13 55.62 22.82
C SER A 2 3.12 54.46 22.79
N PRO A 3 1.84 54.71 22.46
CA PRO A 3 0.89 53.63 22.30
C PRO A 3 1.23 52.84 21.03
N LEU A 4 1.16 51.51 21.15
CA LEU A 4 1.30 50.59 20.01
C LEU A 4 0.25 50.93 18.93
N PRO A 5 0.61 50.98 17.64
CA PRO A 5 -0.37 51.10 16.59
C PRO A 5 -1.23 49.84 16.50
N ALA A 6 -2.52 50.08 16.36
CA ALA A 6 -3.61 49.13 16.41
C ALA A 6 -3.57 48.08 15.28
N THR A 7 -3.95 46.86 15.66
CA THR A 7 -4.81 45.92 14.91
C THR A 7 -4.64 45.90 13.40
N ILE A 8 -3.93 44.88 12.89
CA ILE A 8 -3.91 44.50 11.47
C ILE A 8 -5.35 44.48 10.93
N PRO A 9 -5.70 45.25 9.89
CA PRO A 9 -7.06 45.30 9.35
C PRO A 9 -7.58 43.90 8.99
N ALA A 10 -8.85 43.61 9.28
CA ALA A 10 -9.45 42.30 9.03
C ALA A 10 -9.26 41.85 7.56
N LEU A 11 -9.30 42.79 6.61
CA LEU A 11 -9.02 42.57 5.18
C LEU A 11 -7.60 42.06 4.91
N VAL A 12 -6.59 42.60 5.60
CA VAL A 12 -5.20 42.13 5.52
C VAL A 12 -5.09 40.75 6.15
N ARG A 13 -5.75 40.52 7.29
CA ARG A 13 -5.80 39.21 7.95
C ARG A 13 -6.47 38.14 7.07
N THR A 14 -7.51 38.50 6.34
CA THR A 14 -8.21 37.62 5.39
C THR A 14 -7.35 37.32 4.16
N ARG A 15 -6.65 38.32 3.60
CA ARG A 15 -5.72 38.12 2.48
C ARG A 15 -4.49 37.29 2.89
N VAL A 16 -3.93 37.53 4.07
CA VAL A 16 -2.84 36.73 4.64
C VAL A 16 -3.31 35.29 4.90
N ARG A 17 -4.50 35.08 5.49
CA ARG A 17 -5.07 33.73 5.64
C ARG A 17 -5.35 33.03 4.32
N ALA A 18 -5.79 33.75 3.30
CA ALA A 18 -6.04 33.20 1.97
C ALA A 18 -4.74 32.84 1.23
N ALA A 19 -3.70 33.68 1.37
CA ALA A 19 -2.37 33.42 0.80
C ALA A 19 -1.63 32.27 1.51
N VAL A 20 -1.77 32.15 2.84
CA VAL A 20 -1.21 31.05 3.64
C VAL A 20 -1.92 29.71 3.36
N ARG A 21 -3.15 29.73 2.80
CA ARG A 21 -3.97 28.52 2.57
C ARG A 21 -3.86 27.89 1.19
N ARG A 22 -3.21 28.52 0.22
CA ARG A 22 -3.05 27.90 -1.11
C ARG A 22 -1.71 27.19 -1.14
N PRO A 23 -1.65 25.84 -1.05
CA PRO A 23 -0.39 25.14 -1.31
C PRO A 23 0.12 25.63 -2.66
N ALA A 24 1.39 26.04 -2.69
CA ALA A 24 2.04 26.47 -3.92
C ALA A 24 1.84 25.35 -4.95
N ARG A 25 1.25 25.69 -6.10
CA ARG A 25 1.13 24.72 -7.19
C ARG A 25 2.53 24.44 -7.69
N LEU A 26 2.89 23.16 -7.74
CA LEU A 26 4.15 22.73 -8.33
C LEU A 26 4.22 23.21 -9.79
N THR A 27 5.41 23.60 -10.23
CA THR A 27 5.68 23.85 -11.64
C THR A 27 5.58 22.54 -12.43
N PRO A 28 5.46 22.59 -13.78
CA PRO A 28 5.48 21.37 -14.59
C PRO A 28 6.74 20.52 -14.39
N GLU A 29 7.90 21.17 -14.24
CA GLU A 29 9.18 20.51 -13.99
C GLU A 29 9.22 19.82 -12.62
N GLU A 30 8.77 20.53 -11.57
CA GLU A 30 8.64 19.95 -10.22
C GLU A 30 7.66 18.78 -10.20
N THR A 31 6.57 18.87 -10.97
CA THR A 31 5.58 17.79 -11.12
C THR A 31 6.20 16.56 -11.79
N ALA A 32 6.98 16.76 -12.85
CA ALA A 32 7.68 15.68 -13.54
C ALA A 32 8.76 15.03 -12.65
N GLY A 33 9.59 15.82 -11.98
CA GLY A 33 10.61 15.31 -11.05
C GLY A 33 10.00 14.54 -9.89
N ARG A 34 8.86 15.02 -9.37
CA ARG A 34 8.10 14.32 -8.32
C ARG A 34 7.48 13.01 -8.80
N ALA A 35 6.90 12.99 -10.01
CA ALA A 35 6.40 11.76 -10.62
C ALA A 35 7.51 10.73 -10.83
N LEU A 36 8.69 11.17 -11.28
CA LEU A 36 9.85 10.29 -11.45
C LEU A 36 10.35 9.75 -10.09
N THR A 37 10.40 10.58 -9.06
CA THR A 37 10.74 10.16 -7.69
C THR A 37 9.78 9.06 -7.19
N LEU A 38 8.48 9.20 -7.44
CA LEU A 38 7.48 8.18 -7.07
C LEU A 38 7.65 6.89 -7.87
N ARG A 39 7.96 6.97 -9.17
CA ARG A 39 8.23 5.79 -10.02
C ARG A 39 9.48 5.04 -9.57
N LEU A 40 10.57 5.75 -9.28
CA LEU A 40 11.77 5.15 -8.71
C LEU A 40 11.46 4.51 -7.36
N GLY A 41 10.71 5.19 -6.49
CA GLY A 41 10.24 4.61 -5.23
C GLY A 41 9.41 3.34 -5.42
N SER A 42 8.56 3.26 -6.46
CA SER A 42 7.83 2.03 -6.80
C SER A 42 8.79 0.91 -7.14
N LEU A 43 9.67 1.13 -8.13
CA LEU A 43 10.63 0.12 -8.60
C LEU A 43 11.54 -0.38 -7.49
N LEU A 44 12.11 0.53 -6.71
CA LEU A 44 13.07 0.20 -5.64
C LEU A 44 12.41 -0.52 -4.45
N LEU A 45 11.08 -0.59 -4.38
CA LEU A 45 10.33 -1.36 -3.39
C LEU A 45 9.73 -2.65 -3.94
N GLN A 46 10.04 -3.02 -5.19
CA GLN A 46 9.70 -4.33 -5.73
C GLN A 46 10.77 -5.37 -5.35
N TYR A 47 10.40 -6.65 -5.46
CA TYR A 47 11.34 -7.74 -5.28
C TYR A 47 12.52 -7.57 -6.26
N PRO A 48 13.78 -7.65 -5.79
CA PRO A 48 14.96 -7.40 -6.62
C PRO A 48 15.29 -8.60 -7.50
N ASP A 49 14.42 -8.86 -8.48
CA ASP A 49 14.64 -9.91 -9.47
C ASP A 49 15.83 -9.60 -10.40
N ALA A 50 16.09 -10.52 -11.33
CA ALA A 50 17.20 -10.38 -12.28
C ALA A 50 17.07 -9.13 -13.15
N GLU A 51 15.85 -8.72 -13.53
CA GLU A 51 15.60 -7.55 -14.37
C GLU A 51 15.93 -6.28 -13.60
N LEU A 52 15.34 -6.10 -12.42
CA LEU A 52 15.57 -4.93 -11.58
C LEU A 52 17.04 -4.80 -11.15
N THR A 53 17.67 -5.93 -10.81
CA THR A 53 19.09 -5.96 -10.42
C THR A 53 20.03 -5.65 -11.58
N SER A 54 19.65 -6.00 -12.81
CA SER A 54 20.40 -5.64 -14.02
C SER A 54 20.31 -4.14 -14.33
N ALA A 55 19.19 -3.49 -13.97
CA ALA A 55 18.95 -2.06 -14.18
C ALA A 55 19.65 -1.15 -13.17
N ARG A 56 20.40 -1.67 -12.18
CA ARG A 56 20.97 -0.88 -11.08
C ARG A 56 21.79 0.35 -11.52
N THR A 57 22.60 0.23 -12.57
CA THR A 57 23.40 1.35 -13.10
C THR A 57 22.53 2.44 -13.70
N GLU A 58 21.46 2.05 -14.39
CA GLU A 58 20.47 2.98 -14.94
C GLU A 58 19.71 3.68 -13.82
N LEU A 59 19.27 2.94 -12.81
CA LEU A 59 18.58 3.51 -11.63
C LEU A 59 19.45 4.53 -10.90
N THR A 60 20.73 4.25 -10.68
CA THR A 60 21.67 5.22 -10.08
C THR A 60 21.83 6.46 -10.97
N THR A 61 21.95 6.28 -12.28
CA THR A 61 22.10 7.38 -13.25
C THR A 61 20.85 8.28 -13.28
N VAL A 62 19.67 7.68 -13.37
CA VAL A 62 18.39 8.40 -13.37
C VAL A 62 18.17 9.13 -12.05
N THR A 63 18.53 8.51 -10.93
CA THR A 63 18.44 9.12 -9.60
C THR A 63 19.39 10.32 -9.46
N ALA A 64 20.62 10.23 -9.98
CA ALA A 64 21.58 11.33 -9.99
C ALA A 64 21.14 12.53 -10.85
N ALA A 65 20.28 12.29 -11.85
CA ALA A 65 19.72 13.34 -12.70
C ALA A 65 18.49 14.04 -12.10
N LEU A 66 17.98 13.59 -10.95
CA LEU A 66 16.87 14.25 -10.25
C LEU A 66 17.28 15.65 -9.74
N PRO A 67 16.33 16.60 -9.66
CA PRO A 67 16.57 17.87 -8.97
C PRO A 67 17.05 17.65 -7.54
N ALA A 68 18.00 18.49 -7.10
CA ALA A 68 18.55 18.45 -5.75
C ALA A 68 17.45 18.71 -4.70
N THR A 69 16.94 17.62 -4.13
CA THR A 69 15.87 17.61 -3.15
C THR A 69 16.20 16.58 -2.07
N PRO A 70 15.63 16.71 -0.85
CA PRO A 70 15.81 15.69 0.20
C PRO A 70 15.39 14.29 -0.26
N ALA A 71 14.36 14.18 -1.11
CA ALA A 71 13.93 12.91 -1.68
C ALA A 71 15.01 12.29 -2.58
N ALA A 72 15.60 13.09 -3.48
CA ALA A 72 16.66 12.64 -4.37
C ALA A 72 17.92 12.21 -3.59
N GLU A 73 18.31 12.93 -2.54
CA GLU A 73 19.44 12.55 -1.68
C GLU A 73 19.22 11.19 -1.01
N HIS A 74 18.01 10.93 -0.52
CA HIS A 74 17.66 9.64 0.05
C HIS A 74 17.68 8.52 -0.99
N LEU A 75 17.08 8.73 -2.16
CA LEU A 75 17.12 7.75 -3.23
C LEU A 75 18.56 7.46 -3.68
N ALA A 76 19.41 8.49 -3.80
CA ALA A 76 20.81 8.32 -4.18
C ALA A 76 21.56 7.40 -3.20
N ARG A 77 21.40 7.60 -1.89
CA ARG A 77 21.98 6.71 -0.87
C ARG A 77 21.51 5.27 -1.00
N PHE A 78 20.24 5.06 -1.32
CA PHE A 78 19.71 3.71 -1.55
C PHE A 78 20.29 3.10 -2.82
N THR A 79 20.30 3.83 -3.94
CA THR A 79 20.81 3.31 -5.22
C THR A 79 22.31 3.03 -5.18
N ASP A 80 23.08 3.81 -4.43
CA ASP A 80 24.50 3.53 -4.20
C ASP A 80 24.72 2.22 -3.43
N TRP A 81 23.93 2.00 -2.37
CA TRP A 81 23.94 0.73 -1.65
C TRP A 81 23.51 -0.43 -2.54
N PHE A 82 22.36 -0.28 -3.23
CA PHE A 82 21.78 -1.29 -4.11
C PHE A 82 22.75 -1.70 -5.22
N ALA A 83 23.46 -0.73 -5.81
CA ALA A 83 24.44 -0.98 -6.86
C ALA A 83 25.66 -1.79 -6.40
N ALA A 84 25.98 -1.73 -5.11
CA ALA A 84 27.15 -2.37 -4.51
C ALA A 84 26.88 -3.77 -3.93
N GLN A 85 25.62 -4.21 -3.87
CA GLN A 85 25.28 -5.51 -3.28
C GLN A 85 25.32 -6.65 -4.31
N ASP A 86 25.59 -7.85 -3.81
CA ASP A 86 25.37 -9.09 -4.54
C ASP A 86 23.86 -9.36 -4.75
N PRO A 87 23.41 -9.85 -5.92
CA PRO A 87 21.99 -10.12 -6.19
C PRO A 87 21.32 -11.02 -5.16
N GLU A 88 21.97 -12.11 -4.72
CA GLU A 88 21.39 -13.03 -3.74
C GLU A 88 21.26 -12.36 -2.37
N ALA A 89 22.19 -11.46 -2.03
CA ALA A 89 22.11 -10.67 -0.82
C ALA A 89 20.95 -9.66 -0.87
N LEU A 90 20.66 -9.06 -2.03
CA LEU A 90 19.50 -8.17 -2.21
C LEU A 90 18.19 -8.91 -2.01
N GLU A 91 18.02 -10.07 -2.66
CA GLU A 91 16.83 -10.91 -2.53
C GLU A 91 16.58 -11.31 -1.09
N ARG A 92 17.63 -11.82 -0.40
CA ARG A 92 17.56 -12.21 1.00
C ARG A 92 17.18 -11.03 1.90
N HIS A 93 17.79 -9.87 1.69
CA HIS A 93 17.50 -8.67 2.47
C HIS A 93 16.07 -8.18 2.25
N TYR A 94 15.56 -8.23 1.01
CA TYR A 94 14.18 -7.89 0.70
C TYR A 94 13.20 -8.78 1.47
N VAL A 95 13.36 -10.11 1.38
CA VAL A 95 12.51 -11.09 2.07
C VAL A 95 12.57 -10.89 3.58
N GLU A 96 13.76 -10.68 4.14
CA GLU A 96 13.94 -10.42 5.57
C GLU A 96 13.18 -9.16 6.01
N MET A 97 13.20 -8.10 5.19
CA MET A 97 12.60 -6.82 5.54
C MET A 97 11.10 -6.78 5.31
N PHE A 98 10.58 -7.33 4.23
CA PHE A 98 9.19 -7.10 3.81
C PHE A 98 8.28 -8.31 4.00
N ASP A 99 8.79 -9.53 3.82
CA ASP A 99 7.97 -10.75 3.81
C ASP A 99 7.94 -11.43 5.19
N LEU A 100 9.07 -11.45 5.89
CA LEU A 100 9.20 -12.11 7.19
C LEU A 100 8.80 -11.21 8.37
N ARG A 101 8.72 -9.89 8.16
CA ARG A 101 8.46 -8.91 9.22
C ARG A 101 7.14 -8.19 9.00
N ARG A 102 6.13 -8.54 9.81
CA ARG A 102 4.81 -7.87 9.82
C ARG A 102 4.90 -6.35 10.00
N LYS A 103 5.90 -5.85 10.75
CA LYS A 103 6.05 -4.41 11.06
C LYS A 103 6.46 -3.57 9.85
N SER A 104 7.05 -4.17 8.83
CA SER A 104 7.54 -3.50 7.63
C SER A 104 6.83 -3.95 6.34
N SER A 105 5.76 -4.73 6.44
CA SER A 105 4.94 -5.14 5.28
C SER A 105 4.54 -3.96 4.39
N LEU A 106 4.58 -4.16 3.07
CA LEU A 106 4.27 -3.10 2.10
C LEU A 106 2.78 -2.94 1.79
N TYR A 107 1.89 -3.68 2.47
CA TYR A 107 0.44 -3.57 2.28
C TYR A 107 -0.19 -2.53 3.21
N LEU A 108 -0.53 -1.35 2.66
CA LEU A 108 -0.86 -0.17 3.47
C LEU A 108 -2.15 -0.28 4.28
N THR A 109 -3.13 -1.08 3.82
CA THR A 109 -4.41 -1.23 4.55
C THR A 109 -4.27 -2.07 5.81
N TYR A 110 -3.26 -2.95 5.85
CA TYR A 110 -2.96 -3.81 7.00
C TYR A 110 -2.74 -2.99 8.27
N TYR A 111 -1.99 -1.89 8.21
CA TYR A 111 -1.71 -1.06 9.39
C TYR A 111 -2.94 -0.39 10.02
N LEU A 112 -4.00 -0.15 9.24
CA LEU A 112 -5.21 0.50 9.73
C LEU A 112 -6.31 -0.49 10.12
N HIS A 113 -6.33 -1.66 9.48
CA HIS A 113 -7.45 -2.58 9.56
C HIS A 113 -7.07 -4.01 9.94
N GLY A 114 -5.77 -4.31 10.04
CA GLY A 114 -5.28 -5.68 10.14
C GLY A 114 -5.80 -6.53 9.01
N ASP A 115 -6.02 -7.81 9.28
CA ASP A 115 -6.63 -8.75 8.35
C ASP A 115 -8.17 -8.80 8.43
N THR A 116 -8.81 -7.77 8.98
CA THR A 116 -10.28 -7.77 9.18
C THR A 116 -11.09 -7.63 7.90
N ARG A 117 -12.40 -7.92 7.98
CA ARG A 117 -13.39 -7.55 6.94
C ARG A 117 -13.30 -6.07 6.51
N ARG A 118 -12.88 -5.17 7.41
CA ARG A 118 -12.70 -3.74 7.10
C ARG A 118 -11.54 -3.52 6.11
N ARG A 119 -10.51 -4.39 6.13
CA ARG A 119 -9.44 -4.42 5.13
C ARG A 119 -10.01 -4.67 3.74
N GLY A 120 -10.89 -5.67 3.59
CA GLY A 120 -11.55 -5.98 2.32
C GLY A 120 -12.30 -4.78 1.72
N MET A 121 -13.03 -4.01 2.55
CA MET A 121 -13.70 -2.78 2.11
C MET A 121 -12.72 -1.67 1.71
N ALA A 122 -11.59 -1.56 2.39
CA ALA A 122 -10.54 -0.60 2.05
C ALA A 122 -9.88 -0.93 0.70
N LEU A 123 -9.61 -2.21 0.43
CA LEU A 123 -9.10 -2.69 -0.85
C LEU A 123 -10.08 -2.38 -2.00
N LEU A 124 -11.38 -2.63 -1.80
CA LEU A 124 -12.41 -2.30 -2.79
C LEU A 124 -12.45 -0.79 -3.08
N THR A 125 -12.38 0.03 -2.03
CA THR A 125 -12.37 1.50 -2.17
C THR A 125 -11.16 1.98 -2.98
N LEU A 126 -9.99 1.37 -2.77
CA LEU A 126 -8.77 1.73 -3.49
C LEU A 126 -8.84 1.31 -4.97
N ASN A 127 -9.34 0.10 -5.25
CA ASN A 127 -9.63 -0.36 -6.61
C ASN A 127 -10.61 0.57 -7.35
N GLN A 128 -11.69 0.99 -6.71
CA GLN A 128 -12.65 1.91 -7.30
C GLN A 128 -12.01 3.26 -7.64
N ARG A 129 -11.11 3.75 -6.79
CA ARG A 129 -10.33 4.97 -7.04
C ARG A 129 -9.41 4.82 -8.25
N TYR A 130 -8.72 3.70 -8.41
CA TYR A 130 -7.86 3.44 -9.58
C TYR A 130 -8.68 3.43 -10.87
N ARG A 131 -9.80 2.70 -10.87
CA ARG A 131 -10.72 2.66 -12.02
C ARG A 131 -11.32 4.02 -12.36
N ALA A 132 -11.68 4.81 -11.35
CA ALA A 132 -12.20 6.17 -11.56
C ALA A 132 -11.18 7.11 -12.21
N ALA A 133 -9.88 6.81 -12.08
CA ALA A 133 -8.81 7.51 -12.78
C ALA A 133 -8.44 6.88 -14.14
N GLY A 134 -9.17 5.86 -14.58
CA GLY A 134 -8.91 5.13 -15.82
C GLY A 134 -7.72 4.17 -15.73
N TRP A 135 -7.27 3.81 -14.53
CA TRP A 135 -6.17 2.87 -14.34
C TRP A 135 -6.67 1.49 -13.92
N ASP A 136 -6.15 0.46 -14.57
CA ASP A 136 -6.36 -0.95 -14.24
C ASP A 136 -5.02 -1.56 -13.84
N THR A 137 -4.96 -2.17 -12.66
CA THR A 137 -3.73 -2.76 -12.10
C THR A 137 -3.41 -4.13 -12.72
N GLY A 138 -4.30 -4.69 -13.54
CA GLY A 138 -4.09 -5.98 -14.20
C GLY A 138 -4.13 -7.20 -13.26
N GLY A 139 -4.46 -7.00 -11.98
CA GLY A 139 -4.72 -8.06 -11.01
C GLY A 139 -3.50 -8.82 -10.47
N GLY A 140 -2.28 -8.43 -10.84
CA GLY A 140 -1.04 -9.10 -10.40
C GLY A 140 -0.69 -8.88 -8.94
N GLU A 141 -1.08 -7.73 -8.38
CA GLU A 141 -0.83 -7.36 -6.97
C GLU A 141 -2.08 -6.72 -6.34
N LEU A 142 -2.16 -6.78 -5.00
CA LEU A 142 -3.23 -6.10 -4.27
C LEU A 142 -3.14 -4.58 -4.46
N PRO A 143 -4.28 -3.87 -4.51
CA PRO A 143 -4.30 -2.44 -4.81
C PRO A 143 -3.58 -1.59 -3.75
N ASP A 144 -3.40 -2.10 -2.53
CA ASP A 144 -2.75 -1.40 -1.42
C ASP A 144 -1.27 -1.76 -1.25
N HIS A 145 -0.70 -2.59 -2.12
CA HIS A 145 0.73 -2.80 -2.19
C HIS A 145 1.43 -1.47 -2.50
N LEU A 146 2.39 -1.05 -1.68
CA LEU A 146 2.97 0.29 -1.75
C LEU A 146 3.52 0.65 -3.16
N PRO A 147 4.28 -0.22 -3.86
CA PRO A 147 4.65 0.00 -5.26
C PRO A 147 3.47 0.37 -6.18
N VAL A 148 2.37 -0.39 -6.10
CA VAL A 148 1.13 -0.12 -6.87
C VAL A 148 0.56 1.25 -6.52
N VAL A 149 0.54 1.63 -5.23
CA VAL A 149 0.08 2.95 -4.80
C VAL A 149 0.98 4.08 -5.33
N LEU A 150 2.29 3.85 -5.42
CA LEU A 150 3.26 4.83 -5.91
C LEU A 150 3.15 5.03 -7.42
N GLU A 151 2.94 3.96 -8.19
CA GLU A 151 2.65 4.05 -9.62
C GLU A 151 1.38 4.84 -9.90
N PHE A 152 0.30 4.54 -9.16
CA PHE A 152 -0.92 5.34 -9.22
C PHE A 152 -0.66 6.81 -8.91
N ALA A 153 0.10 7.10 -7.85
CA ALA A 153 0.40 8.47 -7.45
C ALA A 153 1.21 9.22 -8.51
N ALA A 154 2.16 8.54 -9.15
CA ALA A 154 2.95 9.11 -10.25
C ALA A 154 2.10 9.36 -11.51
N LEU A 155 1.12 8.51 -11.78
CA LEU A 155 0.22 8.63 -12.93
C LEU A 155 -0.85 9.71 -12.73
N ALA A 156 -1.58 9.66 -11.61
CA ALA A 156 -2.69 10.56 -11.31
C ALA A 156 -2.23 11.92 -10.76
N GLY A 157 -0.93 12.05 -10.46
CA GLY A 157 -0.28 13.30 -10.12
C GLY A 157 -0.57 13.85 -8.72
N PRO A 158 -0.01 15.03 -8.40
CA PRO A 158 -0.13 15.65 -7.08
C PRO A 158 -1.57 15.89 -6.66
N GLY A 159 -1.84 15.78 -5.36
CA GLY A 159 -3.19 15.91 -4.82
C GLY A 159 -3.95 14.59 -4.92
N GLY A 160 -4.72 14.39 -5.99
CA GLY A 160 -5.62 13.24 -6.14
C GLY A 160 -4.89 11.89 -6.08
N GLY A 161 -3.81 11.75 -6.87
CA GLY A 161 -3.01 10.52 -6.97
C GLY A 161 -2.35 10.14 -5.65
N GLU A 162 -1.81 11.12 -4.94
CA GLU A 162 -1.11 10.91 -3.65
C GLU A 162 -2.04 10.81 -2.44
N ALA A 163 -3.36 10.94 -2.61
CA ALA A 163 -4.28 10.90 -1.47
C ALA A 163 -4.27 9.56 -0.70
N PRO A 164 -4.10 8.38 -1.34
CA PRO A 164 -3.89 7.13 -0.62
C PRO A 164 -2.62 7.19 0.25
N LEU A 165 -1.49 7.68 -0.26
CA LEU A 165 -0.25 7.82 0.53
C LEU A 165 -0.47 8.69 1.78
N ARG A 166 -1.18 9.81 1.65
CA ARG A 166 -1.53 10.66 2.79
C ARG A 166 -2.47 9.97 3.78
N ARG A 167 -3.48 9.24 3.28
CA ARG A 167 -4.42 8.48 4.11
C ARG A 167 -3.71 7.39 4.93
N HIS A 168 -2.68 6.79 4.35
CA HIS A 168 -1.90 5.71 4.95
C HIS A 168 -0.57 6.19 5.54
N ARG A 169 -0.41 7.50 5.80
CA ARG A 169 0.83 8.10 6.33
C ARG A 169 1.35 7.38 7.58
N ARG A 170 0.46 6.98 8.49
CA ARG A 170 0.81 6.27 9.72
C ARG A 170 1.49 4.92 9.44
N GLY A 171 1.00 4.18 8.46
CA GLY A 171 1.62 2.94 8.01
C GLY A 171 3.02 3.19 7.44
N LEU A 172 3.18 4.23 6.61
CA LEU A 172 4.48 4.62 6.05
C LEU A 172 5.50 4.99 7.15
N GLU A 173 5.07 5.69 8.19
CA GLU A 173 5.93 6.03 9.35
C GLU A 173 6.32 4.79 10.16
N LEU A 174 5.40 3.82 10.32
CA LEU A 174 5.69 2.55 10.98
C LEU A 174 6.70 1.72 10.18
N ILE A 175 6.52 1.59 8.87
CA ILE A 175 7.47 0.91 7.98
C ILE A 175 8.84 1.59 8.08
N HIS A 176 8.88 2.92 7.93
CA HIS A 176 10.13 3.69 8.03
C HIS A 176 10.84 3.47 9.37
N ARG A 177 10.11 3.49 10.49
CA ARG A 177 10.67 3.22 11.82
C ARG A 177 11.19 1.79 11.93
N ALA A 178 10.41 0.79 11.50
CA ALA A 178 10.83 -0.61 11.53
C ALA A 178 12.11 -0.87 10.72
N LEU A 179 12.22 -0.23 9.55
CA LEU A 179 13.43 -0.30 8.72
C LEU A 179 14.61 0.46 9.35
N THR A 180 14.35 1.56 10.06
CA THR A 180 15.39 2.30 10.79
C THR A 180 15.91 1.50 11.98
N ASP A 181 15.02 0.90 12.78
CA ASP A 181 15.36 0.07 13.93
C ASP A 181 16.15 -1.19 13.51
N ALA A 182 15.94 -1.66 12.27
CA ALA A 182 16.67 -2.77 11.66
C ALA A 182 17.96 -2.35 10.92
N ASP A 183 18.31 -1.06 10.93
CA ASP A 183 19.39 -0.45 10.12
C ASP A 183 19.34 -0.82 8.62
N SER A 184 18.14 -1.04 8.09
CA SER A 184 17.94 -1.42 6.69
C SER A 184 18.05 -0.22 5.75
N PRO A 185 18.81 -0.32 4.63
CA PRO A 185 18.93 0.76 3.65
C PRO A 185 17.61 1.19 3.02
N TYR A 186 16.61 0.28 2.97
CA TYR A 186 15.25 0.59 2.52
C TYR A 186 14.60 1.75 3.29
N ARG A 187 15.07 2.07 4.50
CA ARG A 187 14.62 3.28 5.23
C ARG A 187 14.76 4.54 4.38
N HIS A 188 15.76 4.61 3.50
CA HIS A 188 15.97 5.76 2.63
C HIS A 188 14.88 5.90 1.58
N VAL A 189 14.39 4.81 1.00
CA VAL A 189 13.25 4.88 0.06
C VAL A 189 12.01 5.42 0.78
N LEU A 190 11.70 4.91 1.97
CA LEU A 190 10.57 5.41 2.77
C LEU A 190 10.78 6.87 3.21
N ALA A 191 11.99 7.26 3.59
CA ALA A 191 12.31 8.64 3.96
C ALA A 191 12.09 9.60 2.79
N ALA A 192 12.50 9.21 1.57
CA ALA A 192 12.24 9.97 0.36
C ALA A 192 10.73 10.20 0.17
N LEU A 193 9.91 9.15 0.29
CA LEU A 193 8.46 9.26 0.18
C LEU A 193 7.85 10.17 1.25
N LEU A 194 8.31 10.05 2.51
CA LEU A 194 7.81 10.88 3.61
C LEU A 194 8.12 12.37 3.44
N THR A 195 9.24 12.72 2.77
CA THR A 195 9.58 14.12 2.44
C THR A 195 8.63 14.73 1.42
N LEU A 196 8.00 13.90 0.57
CA LEU A 196 7.03 14.34 -0.40
C LEU A 196 5.68 14.69 0.27
N LEU A 197 5.34 14.04 1.38
CA LEU A 197 4.05 14.21 2.04
C LEU A 197 4.05 15.41 3.00
N PRO A 198 2.89 16.08 3.23
CA PRO A 198 2.78 17.09 4.28
C PRO A 198 3.23 16.54 5.64
N PRO A 199 3.86 17.36 6.51
CA PRO A 199 4.38 16.89 7.79
C PRO A 199 3.29 16.24 8.66
N PRO A 200 3.66 15.29 9.52
CA PRO A 200 2.69 14.56 10.34
C PRO A 200 1.99 15.51 11.31
N THR A 201 0.69 15.29 11.47
CA THR A 201 -0.07 15.96 12.53
C THR A 201 0.25 15.36 13.89
N GLU A 202 -0.10 16.05 14.97
CA GLU A 202 0.02 15.49 16.33
C GLU A 202 -0.83 14.21 16.49
N ALA A 203 -2.01 14.20 15.87
CA ALA A 203 -2.87 13.01 15.86
C ALA A 203 -2.22 11.83 15.13
N ASP A 204 -1.44 12.07 14.08
CA ASP A 204 -0.69 11.01 13.39
C ASP A 204 0.41 10.45 14.28
N ARG A 205 1.19 11.31 14.95
CA ARG A 205 2.22 10.89 15.90
C ARG A 205 1.64 10.05 17.05
N ALA A 206 0.54 10.52 17.65
CA ALA A 206 -0.13 9.79 18.73
C ALA A 206 -0.66 8.41 18.27
N ALA A 207 -1.27 8.35 17.09
CA ALA A 207 -1.76 7.08 16.54
C ALA A 207 -0.63 6.12 16.15
N VAL A 208 0.49 6.62 15.64
CA VAL A 208 1.69 5.80 15.39
C VAL A 208 2.25 5.25 16.70
N ALA A 209 2.34 6.06 17.75
CA ALA A 209 2.78 5.61 19.06
C ALA A 209 1.89 4.48 19.62
N LEU A 210 0.56 4.60 19.45
CA LEU A 210 -0.39 3.55 19.81
C LEU A 210 -0.19 2.27 18.99
N LEU A 211 -0.07 2.38 17.66
CA LEU A 211 0.15 1.23 16.77
C LEU A 211 1.51 0.53 17.04
N VAL A 212 2.53 1.25 17.50
CA VAL A 212 3.79 0.63 17.94
C VAL A 212 3.60 -0.19 19.21
N ALA A 213 2.77 0.29 20.15
CA ALA A 213 2.51 -0.38 21.42
C ALA A 213 1.58 -1.60 21.25
N GLU A 214 0.53 -1.48 20.45
CA GLU A 214 -0.55 -2.47 20.35
C GLU A 214 -0.48 -3.34 19.08
N GLY A 215 0.27 -2.91 18.06
CA GLY A 215 0.28 -3.52 16.73
C GLY A 215 -0.96 -3.14 15.91
N PRO A 216 -1.03 -3.58 14.63
CA PRO A 216 -2.27 -3.49 13.84
C PRO A 216 -3.40 -4.28 14.50
N PRO A 217 -4.68 -3.92 14.28
CA PRO A 217 -5.81 -4.67 14.83
C PRO A 217 -5.74 -6.15 14.42
N ASN A 218 -5.84 -7.09 15.37
CA ASN A 218 -5.97 -8.52 15.03
C ASN A 218 -7.44 -8.89 14.75
N GLU A 219 -7.69 -9.90 13.91
CA GLU A 219 -9.05 -10.39 13.69
C GLU A 219 -9.61 -11.19 14.87
N ASP A 220 -10.82 -10.80 15.27
CA ASP A 220 -11.88 -11.73 15.66
C ASP A 220 -12.44 -12.41 14.39
N VAL A 221 -11.77 -13.42 13.84
CA VAL A 221 -12.38 -14.28 12.81
C VAL A 221 -13.12 -15.44 13.46
N GLY A 222 -14.45 -15.40 13.36
CA GLY A 222 -15.33 -16.55 13.61
C GLY A 222 -16.31 -16.45 14.78
N LEU A 223 -16.45 -15.31 15.46
CA LEU A 223 -17.35 -15.21 16.63
C LEU A 223 -18.66 -14.43 16.40
N ASP A 224 -18.84 -13.79 15.25
CA ASP A 224 -20.16 -13.29 14.88
C ASP A 224 -20.92 -14.40 14.15
N ALA A 225 -21.90 -14.97 14.85
CA ALA A 225 -22.87 -15.91 14.30
C ALA A 225 -23.41 -15.36 12.97
N TYR A 226 -23.44 -16.22 11.96
CA TYR A 226 -24.05 -15.98 10.66
C TYR A 226 -25.27 -15.05 10.79
N GLY A 227 -25.09 -13.79 10.36
CA GLY A 227 -26.07 -12.74 10.47
C GLY A 227 -27.39 -13.17 9.83
N THR A 228 -28.41 -13.20 10.68
CA THR A 228 -29.82 -13.38 10.40
C THR A 228 -30.27 -12.41 9.29
N TYR A 229 -30.56 -12.94 8.10
CA TYR A 229 -31.38 -12.22 7.13
C TYR A 229 -32.84 -12.26 7.61
N PRO A 230 -33.56 -11.13 7.66
CA PRO A 230 -35.00 -11.17 7.81
C PRO A 230 -35.62 -11.59 6.47
N ALA A 231 -36.60 -12.50 6.55
CA ALA A 231 -37.48 -12.97 5.48
C ALA A 231 -37.03 -14.19 4.66
N TYR A 232 -36.70 -15.30 5.32
CA TYR A 232 -37.31 -16.62 5.06
C TYR A 232 -37.36 -17.37 6.39
N GLY A 233 -38.46 -18.10 6.64
CA GLY A 233 -38.78 -18.68 7.94
C GLY A 233 -37.69 -19.60 8.49
N ASN A 234 -37.54 -19.55 9.82
CA ASN A 234 -36.76 -20.40 10.71
C ASN A 234 -36.19 -21.68 10.06
N GLY A 235 -34.90 -21.66 9.76
CA GLY A 235 -34.11 -22.85 9.43
C GLY A 235 -33.97 -23.73 10.68
N GLU A 236 -35.00 -24.51 10.95
CA GLU A 236 -34.93 -25.65 11.86
C GLU A 236 -34.01 -26.70 11.20
N PHE A 237 -32.89 -26.97 11.86
CA PHE A 237 -31.94 -28.00 11.43
C PHE A 237 -32.69 -29.33 11.36
N ALA A 238 -32.76 -29.93 10.18
CA ALA A 238 -33.40 -31.23 10.01
C ALA A 238 -32.76 -32.24 10.97
N PRO A 239 -33.56 -33.03 11.72
CA PRO A 239 -33.03 -34.01 12.66
C PRO A 239 -32.14 -35.06 11.94
N PRO A 240 -31.25 -35.74 12.67
CA PRO A 240 -30.09 -36.48 12.12
C PRO A 240 -30.38 -37.61 11.10
N ASP A 241 -31.63 -37.92 10.80
CA ASP A 241 -32.04 -39.04 9.94
C ASP A 241 -32.76 -38.61 8.64
N THR A 242 -32.68 -37.34 8.24
CA THR A 242 -33.44 -36.82 7.09
C THR A 242 -32.70 -36.91 5.74
N PHE A 243 -31.43 -37.32 5.74
CA PHE A 243 -30.72 -37.57 4.48
C PHE A 243 -31.05 -38.96 3.94
N VAL A 244 -32.02 -39.03 3.02
CA VAL A 244 -32.22 -40.19 2.16
C VAL A 244 -31.34 -40.00 0.91
N PRO A 245 -30.24 -40.76 0.74
CA PRO A 245 -29.44 -40.68 -0.49
C PRO A 245 -30.32 -41.03 -1.70
N PRO A 246 -30.13 -40.36 -2.85
CA PRO A 246 -30.86 -40.73 -4.06
C PRO A 246 -30.54 -42.16 -4.47
N LEU A 247 -31.56 -42.92 -4.89
CA LEU A 247 -31.43 -44.27 -5.42
C LEU A 247 -30.35 -44.31 -6.51
N THR A 248 -29.36 -45.17 -6.31
CA THR A 248 -28.30 -45.46 -7.26
C THR A 248 -28.90 -45.77 -8.64
N ALA A 249 -28.48 -45.04 -9.67
CA ALA A 249 -28.86 -45.34 -11.04
C ALA A 249 -28.47 -46.80 -11.39
N PRO A 250 -29.31 -47.55 -12.12
CA PRO A 250 -29.02 -48.94 -12.43
C PRO A 250 -27.73 -49.05 -13.26
N ILE A 251 -26.81 -49.87 -12.76
CA ILE A 251 -25.60 -50.30 -13.46
C ILE A 251 -26.05 -51.13 -14.67
N SER A 252 -25.84 -50.63 -15.89
CA SER A 252 -25.96 -51.47 -17.08
C SER A 252 -24.92 -52.59 -17.01
N ALA A 253 -25.42 -53.83 -17.01
CA ALA A 253 -24.63 -55.04 -16.92
C ALA A 253 -23.65 -55.20 -18.10
N PRO A 254 -22.51 -55.88 -17.89
CA PRO A 254 -21.54 -56.16 -18.94
C PRO A 254 -22.07 -57.22 -19.91
N HIS A 255 -21.97 -56.97 -21.21
CA HIS A 255 -22.10 -58.01 -22.23
C HIS A 255 -20.82 -58.87 -22.22
N SER A 256 -20.94 -60.11 -21.74
CA SER A 256 -19.94 -61.15 -21.90
C SER A 256 -20.26 -62.03 -23.12
N HIS A 257 -19.35 -61.99 -24.11
CA HIS A 257 -18.90 -63.00 -25.06
C HIS A 257 -19.85 -64.12 -25.55
N GLU A 258 -20.01 -64.19 -26.87
CA GLU A 258 -20.11 -65.46 -27.63
C GLU A 258 -19.00 -65.49 -28.70
N GLU A 259 -18.02 -66.37 -28.53
CA GLU A 259 -17.29 -67.00 -29.63
C GLU A 259 -18.28 -67.92 -30.38
N ASP A 260 -18.23 -67.97 -31.72
CA ASP A 260 -17.68 -69.12 -32.47
C ASP A 260 -18.08 -69.09 -33.97
N GLN A 261 -17.21 -69.71 -34.80
CA GLN A 261 -17.46 -70.27 -36.15
C GLN A 261 -17.53 -69.38 -37.41
N ARG A 262 -16.37 -69.15 -38.05
CA ARG A 262 -15.85 -69.88 -39.24
C ARG A 262 -14.78 -69.10 -40.01
#